data_AF-A0A938SP14-F1
#
_entry.id   AF-A0A938SP14-F1
#
_cell.length_a   1.000
_cell.length_b   1.000
_cell.length_c   1.000
_cell.angle_alpha   90.00
_cell.angle_beta   90.00
_cell.angle_gamma   90.00
#
_symmetry.space_group_name_H-M   'P 1'
#
loop_
_entity.id
_entity.type
_entity.pdbx_description
1 polymer ?
#
loop_
_entity_poly.entity_id
_entity_poly.type
_entity_poly.pdbx_seq_one_letter_code
_entity_poly.pdbx_strand_id
1 'polypeptide(L)'
;PSGGIPPGSDTSLIGIEDPELELFPAVVPSDRDAALLEDMLEFYERYARQNESGDRLRSETASVYRRVGEIERRMGRPDRAEQALRRSLEIYDALTRETSDRGIYRVEQAAVCNELGLALRELGRFPESRTDGFARALDLVDGNESPAAKFQALRAHGGP
;
A
#
# COMPACT_ATOMS: atom_id res chain seq x y z
N PRO A 1 48.78 13.44 34.96
CA PRO A 1 49.29 12.16 35.55
C PRO A 1 48.38 11.70 36.69
N SER A 2 47.71 10.57 36.72
CA SER A 2 47.56 9.37 35.88
C SER A 2 46.25 8.73 36.42
N GLY A 3 45.28 8.23 35.66
CA GLY A 3 45.35 7.23 34.59
C GLY A 3 44.42 6.08 35.04
N GLY A 4 43.20 6.05 34.49
CA GLY A 4 42.11 5.15 34.87
C GLY A 4 42.17 3.73 34.29
N ILE A 5 41.20 2.95 34.74
CA ILE A 5 40.85 1.53 34.52
C ILE A 5 40.87 1.10 33.02
N PRO A 6 41.19 -0.17 32.68
CA PRO A 6 41.57 -0.58 31.33
C PRO A 6 40.38 -1.00 30.45
N PRO A 7 40.46 -0.88 29.12
CA PRO A 7 39.73 -1.72 28.19
C PRO A 7 40.63 -2.90 27.75
N GLY A 8 40.18 -4.15 27.75
CA GLY A 8 38.95 -4.59 27.11
C GLY A 8 39.32 -5.10 25.73
N SER A 9 39.58 -6.41 25.66
CA SER A 9 39.93 -7.25 24.52
C SER A 9 39.49 -6.77 23.13
N ASP A 10 40.51 -6.53 22.30
CA ASP A 10 40.68 -6.89 20.89
C ASP A 10 39.43 -7.34 20.11
N THR A 11 38.97 -6.46 19.23
CA THR A 11 38.17 -6.80 18.04
C THR A 11 38.76 -6.09 16.82
N SER A 12 40.03 -6.38 16.52
CA SER A 12 40.55 -6.23 15.16
C SER A 12 40.18 -7.45 14.31
N LEU A 13 39.91 -7.22 13.02
CA LEU A 13 39.26 -8.10 12.01
C LEU A 13 37.76 -8.31 12.24
N ILE A 14 36.91 -7.52 11.59
CA ILE A 14 36.53 -7.77 10.19
C ILE A 14 36.31 -6.42 9.50
N GLY A 15 37.29 -6.00 8.70
CA GLY A 15 37.06 -5.03 7.65
C GLY A 15 36.24 -5.72 6.57
N ILE A 16 34.91 -5.54 6.61
CA ILE A 16 34.08 -5.70 5.44
C ILE A 16 33.87 -4.29 4.89
N GLU A 17 34.91 -3.76 4.25
CA GLU A 17 34.68 -2.80 3.16
C GLU A 17 34.28 -3.66 1.98
N ASP A 18 32.99 -4.04 1.91
CA ASP A 18 32.45 -4.71 0.75
C ASP A 18 32.26 -3.65 -0.35
N PRO A 19 33.10 -3.61 -1.40
CA PRO A 19 32.97 -2.61 -2.45
C PRO A 19 31.79 -2.96 -3.40
N GLU A 20 31.13 -4.11 -3.20
CA GLU A 20 29.99 -4.57 -4.01
C GLU A 20 28.63 -4.11 -3.47
N LEU A 21 28.59 -3.39 -2.33
CA LEU A 21 27.42 -2.60 -1.93
C LEU A 21 27.36 -1.26 -2.69
N GLU A 22 27.74 -1.26 -3.97
CA GLU A 22 27.15 -0.31 -4.91
C GLU A 22 25.65 -0.58 -4.88
N LEU A 23 24.94 0.31 -4.17
CA LEU A 23 23.49 0.45 -4.22
C LEU A 23 23.03 0.03 -5.61
N PHE A 24 22.34 -1.12 -5.71
CA PHE A 24 21.44 -1.34 -6.84
C PHE A 24 20.66 -0.03 -6.95
N PRO A 25 20.80 0.73 -8.05
CA PRO A 25 20.13 2.01 -8.15
C PRO A 25 18.67 1.69 -7.89
N ALA A 26 18.15 2.16 -6.75
CA ALA A 26 16.77 1.92 -6.39
C ALA A 26 16.01 2.38 -7.62
N VAL A 27 15.34 1.46 -8.34
CA VAL A 27 14.72 1.78 -9.62
C VAL A 27 13.82 2.97 -9.36
N VAL A 28 14.28 4.15 -9.77
CA VAL A 28 13.60 5.41 -9.48
C VAL A 28 12.43 5.41 -10.45
N PRO A 29 11.19 5.34 -9.96
CA PRO A 29 10.05 5.30 -10.84
C PRO A 29 10.03 6.58 -11.66
N SER A 30 9.76 6.43 -12.94
CA SER A 30 9.79 7.50 -13.91
C SER A 30 8.39 7.88 -14.35
N ASP A 31 8.26 9.08 -14.92
CA ASP A 31 7.01 9.50 -15.58
C ASP A 31 6.57 8.51 -16.67
N ARG A 32 7.53 7.82 -17.31
CA ARG A 32 7.25 6.78 -18.29
C ARG A 32 6.57 5.56 -17.67
N ASP A 33 6.96 5.18 -16.46
CA ASP A 33 6.36 4.03 -15.76
C ASP A 33 4.91 4.35 -15.35
N ALA A 34 4.67 5.56 -14.85
CA ALA A 34 3.32 6.03 -14.55
C ALA A 34 2.44 6.04 -15.79
N ALA A 35 2.91 6.66 -16.88
CA ALA A 35 2.17 6.73 -18.14
C ALA A 35 1.85 5.36 -18.72
N LEU A 36 2.80 4.41 -18.68
CA LEU A 36 2.56 3.04 -19.15
C LEU A 36 1.44 2.36 -18.36
N LEU A 37 1.42 2.53 -17.05
CA LEU A 37 0.38 1.92 -16.21
C LEU A 37 -0.98 2.61 -16.39
N GLU A 38 -1.01 3.92 -16.62
CA GLU A 38 -2.24 4.64 -16.99
C GLU A 38 -2.80 4.13 -18.33
N ASP A 39 -1.96 3.92 -19.35
CA ASP A 39 -2.36 3.33 -20.63
C ASP A 39 -2.93 1.91 -20.44
N MET A 40 -2.31 1.11 -19.56
CA MET A 40 -2.82 -0.22 -19.21
C MET A 40 -4.18 -0.16 -18.52
N LEU A 41 -4.39 0.82 -17.62
CA LEU A 41 -5.69 1.02 -16.97
C LEU A 41 -6.76 1.35 -17.99
N GLU A 42 -6.50 2.28 -18.92
CA GLU A 42 -7.47 2.63 -19.96
C GLU A 42 -7.85 1.41 -20.80
N PHE A 43 -6.86 0.58 -21.17
CA PHE A 43 -7.12 -0.67 -21.88
C PHE A 43 -8.03 -1.60 -21.08
N TYR A 44 -7.69 -1.86 -19.81
CA TYR A 44 -8.45 -2.77 -18.96
C TYR A 44 -9.86 -2.27 -18.66
N GLU A 45 -10.04 -0.98 -18.41
CA GLU A 45 -11.36 -0.38 -18.19
C GLU A 45 -12.24 -0.40 -19.43
N ARG A 46 -11.67 -0.16 -20.61
CA ARG A 46 -12.39 -0.28 -21.87
C ARG A 46 -12.78 -1.74 -22.12
N TYR A 47 -11.84 -2.67 -21.93
CA TYR A 47 -12.10 -4.09 -22.07
C TYR A 47 -13.19 -4.55 -21.09
N ALA A 48 -13.16 -4.04 -19.86
CA ALA A 48 -14.12 -4.35 -18.81
C ALA A 48 -15.53 -3.79 -19.09
N ARG A 49 -15.64 -2.61 -19.70
CA ARG A 49 -16.94 -2.05 -20.12
C ARG A 49 -17.56 -2.82 -21.29
N GLN A 50 -16.74 -3.42 -22.14
CA GLN A 50 -17.18 -4.12 -23.35
C GLN A 50 -17.50 -5.61 -23.12
N ASN A 51 -17.12 -6.17 -21.97
CA ASN A 51 -17.27 -7.59 -21.65
C ASN A 51 -17.73 -7.78 -20.21
N GLU A 52 -18.45 -8.86 -19.92
CA GLU A 52 -18.63 -9.29 -18.52
C GLU A 52 -17.25 -9.61 -17.93
N SER A 53 -16.82 -8.76 -17.01
CA SER A 53 -15.48 -8.79 -16.46
C SER A 53 -15.40 -9.76 -15.31
N GLY A 54 -14.68 -10.87 -15.48
CA GLY A 54 -14.42 -11.81 -14.39
C GLY A 54 -13.57 -11.19 -13.28
N ASP A 55 -13.66 -11.76 -12.08
CA ASP A 55 -12.97 -11.28 -10.86
C ASP A 55 -11.47 -11.06 -11.06
N ARG A 56 -10.83 -11.91 -11.87
CA ARG A 56 -9.41 -11.80 -12.22
C ARG A 56 -9.06 -10.49 -12.93
N LEU A 57 -9.90 -10.05 -13.87
CA LEU A 57 -9.64 -8.81 -14.60
C LEU A 57 -9.75 -7.60 -13.67
N ARG A 58 -10.75 -7.63 -12.78
CA ARG A 58 -10.97 -6.59 -11.77
C ARG A 58 -9.79 -6.53 -10.79
N SER A 59 -9.30 -7.68 -10.32
CA SER A 59 -8.15 -7.72 -9.40
C SER A 59 -6.85 -7.28 -10.07
N GLU A 60 -6.63 -7.65 -11.34
CA GLU A 60 -5.50 -7.12 -12.14
C GLU A 60 -5.60 -5.59 -12.28
N THR A 61 -6.78 -5.05 -12.59
CA THR A 61 -7.02 -3.59 -12.67
C THR A 61 -6.73 -2.89 -11.33
N ALA A 62 -7.21 -3.45 -10.22
CA ALA A 62 -6.95 -2.92 -8.89
C ALA A 62 -5.46 -2.93 -8.52
N SER A 63 -4.73 -3.99 -8.90
CA SER A 63 -3.29 -4.10 -8.70
C SER A 63 -2.51 -3.04 -9.49
N VAL A 64 -2.91 -2.77 -10.74
CA VAL A 64 -2.32 -1.70 -11.54
C VAL A 64 -2.55 -0.33 -10.89
N TYR A 65 -3.77 -0.04 -10.42
CA TYR A 65 -4.06 1.19 -9.67
C TYR A 65 -3.18 1.34 -8.41
N ARG A 66 -2.93 0.25 -7.67
CA ARG A 66 -2.00 0.27 -6.52
C ARG A 66 -0.59 0.65 -6.95
N ARG A 67 -0.11 0.10 -8.08
CA ARG A 67 1.23 0.40 -8.60
C ARG A 67 1.36 1.84 -9.07
N VAL A 68 0.36 2.38 -9.77
CA VAL A 68 0.30 3.81 -10.12
C VAL A 68 0.42 4.66 -8.86
N GLY A 69 -0.35 4.29 -7.83
CA GLY A 69 -0.30 4.95 -6.52
C GLY A 69 1.10 5.00 -5.92
N GLU A 70 1.77 3.85 -5.84
CA GLU A 70 3.13 3.74 -5.30
C GLU A 70 4.13 4.59 -6.10
N ILE A 71 4.06 4.56 -7.43
CA ILE A 71 4.97 5.30 -8.32
C ILE A 71 4.74 6.80 -8.19
N GLU A 72 3.50 7.27 -8.26
CA GLU A 72 3.15 8.69 -8.09
C GLU A 72 3.63 9.22 -6.73
N ARG A 73 3.49 8.42 -5.66
CA ARG A 73 4.01 8.77 -4.32
C ARG A 73 5.53 8.91 -4.35
N ARG A 74 6.25 7.94 -4.92
CA ARG A 74 7.71 7.97 -5.04
C ARG A 74 8.23 9.10 -5.94
N MET A 75 7.42 9.60 -6.86
CA MET A 75 7.68 10.79 -7.67
C MET A 75 7.33 12.12 -6.96
N GLY A 76 6.90 12.08 -5.69
CA GLY A 76 6.55 13.27 -4.92
C GLY A 76 5.18 13.87 -5.29
N ARG A 77 4.26 13.05 -5.81
CA ARG A 77 2.90 13.44 -6.21
C ARG A 77 1.86 12.70 -5.35
N PRO A 78 1.87 12.88 -4.02
CA PRO A 78 1.03 12.08 -3.12
C PRO A 78 -0.47 12.32 -3.31
N ASP A 79 -0.91 13.46 -3.86
CA ASP A 79 -2.32 13.68 -4.23
C ASP A 79 -2.79 12.75 -5.35
N ARG A 80 -1.95 12.50 -6.37
CA ARG A 80 -2.26 11.54 -7.44
C ARG A 80 -2.19 10.12 -6.94
N ALA A 81 -1.22 9.84 -6.05
CA ALA A 81 -1.11 8.56 -5.40
C ALA A 81 -2.39 8.19 -4.64
N GLU A 82 -2.90 9.11 -3.82
CA GLU A 82 -4.13 8.94 -3.06
C GLU A 82 -5.32 8.61 -3.97
N GLN A 83 -5.48 9.29 -5.11
CA GLN A 83 -6.55 9.04 -6.06
C GLN A 83 -6.49 7.61 -6.63
N ALA A 84 -5.32 7.18 -7.11
CA ALA A 84 -5.12 5.84 -7.66
C ALA A 84 -5.34 4.75 -6.60
N LEU A 85 -4.84 4.96 -5.39
CA LEU A 85 -4.99 4.01 -4.28
C LEU A 85 -6.45 3.86 -3.84
N ARG A 86 -7.23 4.94 -3.83
CA ARG A 86 -8.68 4.84 -3.55
C ARG A 86 -9.43 4.04 -4.62
N ARG A 87 -9.09 4.22 -5.90
CA ARG A 87 -9.68 3.39 -6.98
C ARG A 87 -9.34 1.91 -6.82
N SER A 88 -8.10 1.59 -6.44
CA SER A 88 -7.71 0.22 -6.12
C SER A 88 -8.56 -0.36 -4.97
N LEU A 89 -8.76 0.39 -3.88
CA LEU A 89 -9.59 -0.02 -2.75
C LEU A 89 -11.06 -0.23 -3.13
N GLU A 90 -11.64 0.66 -3.95
CA GLU A 90 -13.03 0.51 -4.41
C GLU A 90 -13.25 -0.84 -5.12
N ILE A 91 -12.32 -1.24 -5.98
CA ILE A 91 -12.41 -2.49 -6.74
C ILE A 91 -12.24 -3.70 -5.82
N TYR A 92 -11.21 -3.69 -4.96
CA TYR A 92 -11.00 -4.80 -4.02
C TYR A 92 -12.11 -4.90 -2.97
N ASP A 93 -12.68 -3.78 -2.51
CA ASP A 93 -13.84 -3.77 -1.60
C ASP A 93 -15.05 -4.47 -2.25
N ALA A 94 -15.28 -4.25 -3.54
CA ALA A 94 -16.34 -4.92 -4.29
C ALA A 94 -16.06 -6.42 -4.47
N LEU A 95 -14.84 -6.80 -4.88
CA LEU A 95 -14.42 -8.19 -5.02
C LEU A 95 -14.54 -8.97 -3.71
N THR A 96 -14.13 -8.37 -2.58
CA THR A 96 -14.27 -8.98 -1.25
C THR A 96 -15.75 -9.15 -0.85
N ARG A 97 -16.71 -8.40 -1.40
CA ARG A 97 -18.15 -8.60 -1.10
C ARG A 97 -18.80 -9.65 -2.00
N GLU A 98 -18.37 -9.72 -3.25
CA GLU A 98 -19.04 -10.48 -4.30
C GLU A 98 -18.48 -11.90 -4.47
N THR A 99 -17.28 -12.17 -3.98
CA THR A 99 -16.57 -13.44 -4.22
C THR A 99 -16.41 -14.27 -2.95
N SER A 100 -16.29 -15.59 -3.12
CA SER A 100 -16.02 -16.51 -2.01
C SER A 100 -14.54 -16.50 -1.58
N ASP A 101 -13.62 -16.11 -2.45
CA ASP A 101 -12.18 -16.04 -2.18
C ASP A 101 -11.76 -14.69 -1.57
N ARG A 102 -12.40 -14.37 -0.43
CA ARG A 102 -12.26 -13.08 0.25
C ARG A 102 -10.87 -12.88 0.86
N GLY A 103 -10.17 -13.97 1.15
CA GLY A 103 -8.89 -13.94 1.85
C GLY A 103 -7.79 -13.28 1.03
N ILE A 104 -7.68 -13.65 -0.25
CA ILE A 104 -6.68 -13.09 -1.16
C ILE A 104 -6.89 -11.58 -1.32
N TYR A 105 -8.14 -11.14 -1.50
CA TYR A 105 -8.43 -9.73 -1.68
C TYR A 105 -8.24 -8.89 -0.41
N ARG A 106 -8.44 -9.45 0.79
CA ARG A 106 -8.13 -8.75 2.05
C ARG A 106 -6.65 -8.43 2.20
N VAL A 107 -5.77 -9.36 1.81
CA VAL A 107 -4.32 -9.14 1.83
C VAL A 107 -3.94 -8.00 0.87
N GLU A 108 -4.51 -8.00 -0.33
CA GLU A 108 -4.29 -6.91 -1.29
C GLU A 108 -4.85 -5.57 -0.78
N GLN A 109 -6.04 -5.55 -0.18
CA GLN A 109 -6.61 -4.35 0.45
C GLN A 109 -5.68 -3.78 1.52
N ALA A 110 -5.07 -4.64 2.35
CA ALA A 110 -4.13 -4.21 3.38
C ALA A 110 -2.88 -3.55 2.77
N ALA A 111 -2.35 -4.11 1.68
CA ALA A 111 -1.24 -3.53 0.95
C ALA A 111 -1.59 -2.14 0.37
N VAL A 112 -2.77 -1.98 -0.21
CA VAL A 112 -3.25 -0.67 -0.69
C VAL A 112 -3.41 0.33 0.46
N CYS A 113 -3.97 -0.10 1.60
CA CYS A 113 -4.15 0.75 2.78
C CYS A 113 -2.80 1.24 3.33
N ASN A 114 -1.76 0.40 3.34
CA ASN A 114 -0.42 0.83 3.74
C ASN A 114 0.14 1.95 2.84
N GLU A 115 0.04 1.80 1.51
CA GLU A 115 0.48 2.85 0.59
C GLU A 115 -0.37 4.12 0.72
N LEU A 116 -1.67 3.99 0.98
CA LEU A 116 -2.56 5.13 1.22
C LEU A 116 -2.15 5.87 2.50
N GLY A 117 -1.83 5.13 3.56
CA GLY A 117 -1.30 5.68 4.81
C GLY A 117 -0.02 6.48 4.59
N LEU A 118 0.89 5.99 3.74
CA LEU A 118 2.11 6.71 3.37
C LEU A 118 1.80 7.99 2.58
N ALA A 119 0.96 7.92 1.55
CA ALA A 119 0.57 9.09 0.75
C ALA A 119 -0.10 10.18 1.61
N LEU A 120 -1.03 9.80 2.49
CA LEU A 120 -1.69 10.73 3.40
C LEU A 120 -0.72 11.36 4.40
N ARG A 121 0.32 10.63 4.82
CA ARG A 121 1.36 11.18 5.70
C ARG A 121 2.22 12.22 4.99
N GLU A 122 2.57 11.97 3.73
CA GLU A 122 3.30 12.91 2.88
C GLU A 122 2.49 14.18 2.58
N LEU A 123 1.16 14.07 2.54
CA LEU A 123 0.22 15.21 2.48
C LEU A 123 0.02 15.94 3.81
N GLY A 124 0.62 15.46 4.91
CA GLY A 124 0.41 16.02 6.25
C GLY A 124 -0.94 15.68 6.88
N ARG A 125 -1.74 14.79 6.28
CA ARG A 125 -3.03 14.31 6.78
C ARG A 125 -2.86 13.16 7.76
N PHE A 126 -2.13 13.43 8.84
CA PHE A 126 -1.75 12.42 9.85
C PHE A 126 -2.91 11.66 10.50
N PRO A 127 -4.06 12.27 10.83
CA PRO A 127 -5.20 11.54 11.37
C PRO A 127 -5.70 10.47 10.40
N GLU A 128 -5.88 10.83 9.14
CA GLU A 128 -6.39 9.93 8.09
C GLU A 128 -5.37 8.86 7.72
N SER A 129 -4.08 9.21 7.68
CA SER A 129 -2.99 8.23 7.51
C SER A 129 -3.06 7.10 8.54
N ARG A 130 -3.39 7.43 9.79
CA ARG A 130 -3.56 6.43 10.86
C ARG A 130 -4.83 5.62 10.69
N THR A 131 -5.98 6.24 10.42
CA THR A 131 -7.28 5.54 10.39
C THR A 131 -7.49 4.79 9.09
N ASP A 132 -7.35 5.47 7.97
CA ASP A 132 -7.75 4.99 6.65
C ASP A 132 -6.63 4.16 6.00
N GLY A 133 -5.40 4.39 6.44
CA GLY A 133 -4.22 3.65 6.01
C GLY A 133 -3.82 2.55 6.99
N PHE A 134 -2.96 2.88 7.95
CA PHE A 134 -2.25 1.86 8.74
C PHE A 134 -3.15 1.02 9.63
N ALA A 135 -4.13 1.62 10.34
CA ALA A 135 -5.04 0.86 11.19
C ALA A 135 -5.92 -0.09 10.36
N ARG A 136 -6.49 0.41 9.25
CA ARG A 136 -7.27 -0.43 8.34
C ARG A 136 -6.47 -1.59 7.77
N ALA A 137 -5.18 -1.38 7.44
CA ALA A 137 -4.31 -2.45 6.97
C ALA A 137 -4.11 -3.55 8.02
N LEU A 138 -3.91 -3.19 9.29
CA LEU A 138 -3.79 -4.16 10.38
C LEU A 138 -5.08 -4.94 10.60
N ASP A 139 -6.23 -4.26 10.63
CA ASP A 139 -7.54 -4.88 10.79
C ASP A 139 -7.81 -5.95 9.70
N LEU A 140 -7.38 -5.66 8.46
CA LEU A 140 -7.52 -6.58 7.32
C LEU A 140 -6.62 -7.82 7.42
N VAL A 141 -5.40 -7.68 7.94
CA VAL A 141 -4.44 -8.80 8.10
C VAL A 141 -4.79 -9.66 9.31
N ASP A 142 -5.21 -9.04 10.42
CA ASP A 142 -5.59 -9.75 11.65
C ASP A 142 -6.97 -10.42 11.54
N GLY A 143 -7.70 -10.18 10.44
CA GLY A 143 -9.06 -10.68 10.23
C GLY A 143 -10.07 -10.10 11.23
N ASN A 144 -9.67 -9.06 11.96
CA ASN A 144 -10.50 -8.41 12.97
C ASN A 144 -11.27 -7.29 12.28
N GLU A 145 -12.60 -7.40 12.20
CA GLU A 145 -13.41 -6.23 11.91
C GLU A 145 -13.13 -5.20 12.99
N SER A 146 -12.42 -4.13 12.59
CA SER A 146 -12.04 -2.98 13.39
C SER A 146 -13.09 -2.65 14.45
N PRO A 147 -12.70 -2.23 15.68
CA PRO A 147 -13.66 -1.63 16.60
C PRO A 147 -14.49 -0.54 15.93
N ALA A 148 -13.90 0.26 15.02
CA ALA A 148 -14.60 1.28 14.24
C ALA A 148 -15.67 0.70 13.30
N ALA A 149 -15.39 -0.44 12.65
CA ALA A 149 -16.34 -1.16 11.81
C ALA A 149 -17.47 -1.78 12.64
N LYS A 150 -17.15 -2.36 13.81
CA LYS A 150 -18.16 -2.80 14.79
C LYS A 150 -19.03 -1.64 15.27
N PHE A 151 -18.45 -0.47 15.56
CA PHE A 151 -19.21 0.71 15.98
C PHE A 151 -20.11 1.27 14.86
N GLN A 152 -19.68 1.23 13.60
CA GLN A 152 -20.52 1.60 12.46
C GLN A 152 -21.64 0.58 12.19
N ALA A 153 -21.36 -0.72 12.30
CA ALA A 153 -22.36 -1.78 12.18
C ALA A 153 -23.40 -1.75 13.31
N LEU A 154 -22.97 -1.47 14.56
CA LEU A 154 -23.86 -1.27 15.71
C LEU A 154 -24.74 -0.02 15.57
N ARG A 155 -24.26 1.05 14.92
CA ARG A 155 -25.08 2.23 14.61
C ARG A 155 -26.05 1.99 13.45
N ALA A 156 -25.68 1.17 12.47
CA ALA A 156 -26.55 0.84 11.34
C ALA A 156 -27.67 -0.15 11.70
N HIS A 157 -27.43 -1.03 12.67
CA HIS A 157 -28.42 -2.00 13.16
C HIS A 157 -29.06 -1.62 14.51
N GLY A 158 -28.74 -0.44 15.05
CA GLY A 158 -29.22 0.05 16.32
C GLY A 158 -29.98 1.37 16.19
N GLY A 159 -31.26 1.29 15.84
CA GLY A 159 -32.24 2.24 16.37
C GLY A 159 -33.55 2.36 15.57
N PRO A 160 -34.65 2.78 16.22
CA PRO A 160 -34.99 2.74 17.65
C PRO A 160 -35.81 1.49 18.05
#